data_AF-A0A1G9I6V8-F1
#
_entry.id   AF-A0A1G9I6V8-F1
#
_cell.length_a   1.000
_cell.length_b   1.000
_cell.length_c   1.000
_cell.angle_alpha   90.00
_cell.angle_beta   90.00
_cell.angle_gamma   90.00
#
_symmetry.space_group_name_H-M   'P 1'
#
loop_
_entity.id
_entity.type
_entity.pdbx_description
1 polymer ?
#
loop_
_entity_poly.entity_id
_entity_poly.type
_entity_poly.pdbx_seq_one_letter_code
_entity_poly.pdbx_strand_id
1 'polypeptide(L)' 'MASFPSLAGRDADYLSSRLMQYRAGEQVGPNTALMASNATDLSDEEIDNLADYMSESFH' A
#
# COMPACT_ATOMS: atom_id res chain seq x y z
N MET A 1 5.02 -14.51 12.98
CA MET A 1 5.10 -14.61 11.50
C MET A 1 4.30 -13.45 10.93
N ALA A 2 4.98 -12.44 10.36
CA ALA A 2 4.30 -11.37 9.66
C ALA A 2 3.75 -11.93 8.35
N SER A 3 2.44 -12.19 8.29
CA SER A 3 1.77 -12.61 7.05
C SER A 3 1.40 -11.35 6.30
N PHE A 4 2.25 -10.92 5.36
CA PHE A 4 1.86 -9.90 4.41
C PHE A 4 0.87 -10.55 3.44
N PRO A 5 -0.33 -9.97 3.24
CA PRO A 5 -1.24 -10.49 2.24
C PRO A 5 -0.53 -10.47 0.88
N SER A 6 -0.76 -11.49 0.06
CA SER A 6 -0.27 -11.51 -1.32
C SER A 6 -0.71 -10.23 -2.03
N LEU A 7 0.27 -9.53 -2.60
CA LEU A 7 0.04 -8.37 -3.47
C LEU A 7 -0.27 -8.83 -4.91
N ALA A 8 0.02 -10.09 -5.24
CA ALA A 8 -0.23 -10.62 -6.58
C ALA A 8 -1.73 -10.72 -6.89
N GLY A 9 -2.10 -10.20 -8.08
CA GLY A 9 -3.49 -10.12 -8.54
C GLY A 9 -4.35 -9.04 -7.87
N ARG A 10 -3.73 -8.03 -7.25
CA ARG A 10 -4.42 -6.84 -6.74
C ARG A 10 -4.30 -5.70 -7.76
N ASP A 11 -5.43 -5.10 -8.11
CA ASP A 11 -5.46 -3.95 -9.01
C ASP A 11 -4.84 -2.70 -8.36
N ALA A 12 -4.36 -1.77 -9.18
CA ALA A 12 -3.76 -0.52 -8.73
C ALA A 12 -4.68 0.26 -7.77
N ASP A 13 -5.97 0.36 -8.06
CA ASP A 13 -6.96 1.01 -7.17
C ASP A 13 -6.95 0.43 -5.74
N TYR A 14 -6.83 -0.90 -5.62
CA TYR A 14 -6.75 -1.54 -4.32
C TYR A 14 -5.44 -1.15 -3.61
N LEU A 15 -4.32 -1.16 -4.31
CA LEU A 15 -3.02 -0.82 -3.74
C LEU A 15 -2.95 0.66 -3.32
N SER A 16 -3.44 1.58 -4.16
CA SER A 16 -3.55 3.01 -3.86
C SER A 16 -4.41 3.24 -2.62
N SER A 17 -5.60 2.62 -2.55
CA SER A 17 -6.48 2.73 -1.38
C SER A 17 -5.82 2.23 -0.08
N ARG A 18 -4.99 1.19 -0.15
CA ARG A 18 -4.27 0.65 1.02
C ARG A 18 -3.14 1.59 1.44
N LEU A 19 -2.39 2.15 0.50
CA LEU A 19 -1.36 3.16 0.76
C LEU A 19 -1.95 4.43 1.37
N MET A 20 -3.11 4.89 0.89
CA MET A 20 -3.83 6.02 1.49
C MET A 20 -4.28 5.73 2.93
N GLN A 21 -4.81 4.53 3.20
CA GLN A 21 -5.14 4.09 4.57
C GLN A 21 -3.90 4.06 5.48
N TYR A 22 -2.77 3.54 4.98
CA TYR A 22 -1.51 3.55 5.73
C TYR A 22 -1.03 4.98 6.03
N ARG A 23 -1.12 5.90 5.06
CA ARG A 23 -0.78 7.31 5.25
C ARG A 23 -1.70 8.01 6.26
N ALA A 24 -2.98 7.68 6.25
CA ALA A 24 -3.96 8.19 7.23
C ALA A 24 -3.76 7.61 8.64
N GLY A 25 -2.88 6.62 8.81
CA GLY A 25 -2.68 5.91 10.08
C GLY A 25 -3.81 4.93 10.41
N GLU A 26 -4.66 4.59 9.44
CA GLU A 26 -5.74 3.63 9.63
C GLU A 26 -5.19 2.21 9.77
N GLN A 27 -5.71 1.46 10.73
CA GLN A 27 -5.24 0.11 10.99
C GLN A 27 -5.87 -0.90 10.02
N VAL A 28 -5.13 -1.22 8.96
CA VAL A 28 -5.55 -2.12 7.87
C VAL A 28 -5.03 -3.56 8.02
N GLY A 29 -4.20 -3.82 9.03
CA GLY A 29 -3.60 -5.12 9.33
C GLY A 29 -2.56 -5.09 10.46
N PRO A 30 -2.00 -6.25 10.85
CA PRO A 30 -1.03 -6.34 11.94
C PRO A 30 0.29 -5.60 11.66
N ASN A 31 0.62 -5.40 10.38
CA ASN A 31 1.85 -4.72 9.94
C ASN A 31 1.61 -3.25 9.54
N THR A 32 0.43 -2.68 9.85
CA THR A 32 0.09 -1.30 9.49
C THR A 32 1.14 -0.32 9.95
N ALA A 33 1.58 -0.38 11.20
CA ALA A 33 2.55 0.56 11.76
C ALA A 33 3.89 0.57 11.01
N LEU A 34 4.28 -0.55 10.40
CA LEU A 34 5.51 -0.65 9.59
C LEU A 34 5.34 -0.01 8.21
N MET A 35 4.15 -0.12 7.61
CA MET A 35 3.86 0.48 6.31
C MET A 35 3.49 1.96 6.42
N ALA A 36 2.80 2.35 7.49
CA ALA A 36 2.35 3.71 7.75
C ALA A 36 3.50 4.71 7.78
N SER A 37 4.61 4.37 8.46
CA SER A 37 5.80 5.23 8.51
C SER A 37 6.46 5.49 7.14
N ASN A 38 6.27 4.58 6.18
CA ASN A 38 6.78 4.74 4.82
C ASN A 38 5.76 5.46 3.93
N ALA A 39 4.46 5.31 4.22
CA ALA A 39 3.38 5.94 3.46
C ALA A 39 3.10 7.40 3.89
N THR A 40 3.49 7.80 5.11
CA THR A 40 3.28 9.15 5.65
C THR A 40 3.93 10.25 4.83
N ASP A 41 5.07 9.96 4.19
CA ASP A 41 5.83 10.94 3.42
C ASP A 41 5.44 10.95 1.93
N LEU A 42 4.49 10.11 1.50
CA LEU A 42 4.06 10.01 0.11
C LEU A 42 2.91 10.98 -0.22
N SER A 43 3.07 11.69 -1.33
CA SER A 43 2.00 12.44 -1.99
C SER A 43 0.98 11.52 -2.66
N ASP A 44 -0.18 12.06 -3.03
CA ASP A 44 -1.22 11.31 -3.76
C ASP A 44 -0.67 10.76 -5.09
N GLU A 45 0.10 11.58 -5.81
CA GLU A 45 0.71 11.21 -7.09
C GLU A 45 1.75 10.10 -6.93
N GLU A 46 2.56 10.13 -5.86
CA GLU A 46 3.49 9.05 -5.56
C GLU A 46 2.78 7.75 -5.19
N ILE A 47 1.66 7.83 -4.46
CA ILE A 47 0.85 6.66 -4.10
C ILE A 47 0.29 5.99 -5.35
N ASP A 48 -0.28 6.76 -6.27
CA ASP A 48 -0.88 6.21 -7.50
C ASP A 48 0.20 5.61 -8.40
N ASN A 49 1.34 6.30 -8.59
CA ASN A 49 2.46 5.75 -9.35
C ASN A 49 3.03 4.45 -8.73
N LEU A 50 3.12 4.39 -7.40
CA LEU A 50 3.60 3.19 -6.70
C LEU A 50 2.59 2.04 -6.86
N ALA A 51 1.30 2.33 -6.77
CA ALA A 51 0.23 1.36 -6.93
C ALA A 51 0.21 0.76 -8.33
N ASP A 52 0.34 1.58 -9.36
CA ASP A 52 0.46 1.14 -10.76
C ASP A 52 1.68 0.24 -10.93
N TYR A 53 2.86 0.70 -10.50
CA TYR A 53 4.10 -0.08 -10.56
C TYR A 53 3.97 -1.42 -9.84
N MET A 54 3.39 -1.44 -8.64
CA MET A 54 3.19 -2.66 -7.87
C MET A 54 2.19 -3.62 -8.55
N SER A 55 1.12 -3.10 -9.16
CA SER A 55 0.16 -3.93 -9.87
C SER A 55 0.78 -4.61 -11.11
N GLU A 56 1.67 -3.91 -11.83
CA GLU A 56 2.39 -4.45 -12.98
C GLU A 56 3.53 -5.40 -12.58
N SER A 57 4.28 -5.04 -11.52
CA SER A 57 5.48 -5.78 -11.09
C SER A 57 5.17 -7.07 -10.36
N PHE A 58 4.02 -7.16 -9.69
CA PHE A 58 3.60 -8.32 -8.91
C PHE A 58 2.47 -9.12 -9.58
N HIS A 59 2.26 -8.94 -10.89
CA HIS A 59 1.30 -9.72 -11.68
C HIS A 59 1.69 -11.20 -11.85
#